data_AF-A0A177C2X0-F1
#
_entry.id   AF-A0A177C2X0-F1
#
_cell.length_a   1.000
_cell.length_b   1.000
_cell.length_c   1.000
_cell.angle_alpha   90.00
_cell.angle_beta   90.00
_cell.angle_gamma   90.00
#
_symmetry.space_group_name_H-M   'P 1'
#
loop_
_entity.id
_entity.type
_entity.pdbx_description
1 polymer ?
#
loop_
_entity_poly.entity_id
_entity_poly.type
_entity_poly.pdbx_seq_one_letter_code
_entity_poly.pdbx_strand_id
1 'polypeptide(L)'
;MHFSYLLIAALFSPINALPASSSYSAPAPVSRAPGLLGLTDGLGKVVDGLLDRIHDETEELTTAVLALLQQLDEVVPTATPTSIEDVATILKGIAGAEPTTFIESVVSLAKNGLGPGSFEGVFKQYSAGSNSENNVNEREPSKKLYPSAGDNDAPYSIDEETLRAAIYIPDTFTYGEKPPVILVPGTATKGGLCYEANLAKLLTKEDYADPLWLNIPGWLLESAPWNSEFVAYAINYIADITSQNVSVIALSQGNLDTQWALTYWPSTRNVVSDYIAVSPDYHGSILLDFLCPKLTEGIVGCAPAVIQQKYNAKFIEHFRSVGGASAWVPTTTVYTGTDDVVQPQHGTNASALLGDDRDVGVLNVELQLHCPLLSPALVGTHESLLWGQPLQVLIKDALTHDGPASIERISDWNDACSMLAAEGLGVADVVGTTAAVPVAFAAMFLYDKKVLYEPALPAYAA
;
A
#
# COMPACT_ATOMS: atom_id res chain seq x y z
N MET A 1 -8.07 77.08 3.27
CA MET A 1 -9.01 76.52 2.29
C MET A 1 -9.32 75.08 2.72
N HIS A 2 -10.62 74.79 2.88
CA HIS A 2 -11.39 73.51 2.99
C HIS A 2 -10.78 72.28 3.73
N PHE A 3 -11.39 71.75 4.81
CA PHE A 3 -12.50 70.74 4.89
C PHE A 3 -12.16 69.45 4.12
N SER A 4 -12.24 68.19 4.59
CA SER A 4 -13.08 67.51 5.60
C SER A 4 -12.63 66.05 5.79
N TYR A 5 -12.77 65.51 7.02
CA TYR A 5 -13.22 64.17 7.49
C TYR A 5 -12.77 62.85 6.78
N LEU A 6 -12.48 61.71 7.43
CA LEU A 6 -13.28 60.98 8.44
C LEU A 6 -12.45 59.85 9.13
N LEU A 7 -12.62 59.72 10.47
CA LEU A 7 -12.59 58.56 11.41
C LEU A 7 -11.38 57.56 11.42
N ILE A 8 -10.61 57.36 12.52
CA ILE A 8 -10.91 56.74 13.87
C ILE A 8 -11.30 55.25 13.74
N ALA A 9 -10.80 54.22 14.42
CA ALA A 9 -9.87 53.95 15.55
C ALA A 9 -9.47 52.45 15.40
N ALA A 10 -8.22 52.05 15.62
CA ALA A 10 -7.54 51.72 16.88
C ALA A 10 -7.91 50.34 17.51
N LEU A 11 -6.84 49.55 17.74
CA LEU A 11 -6.53 48.68 18.89
C LEU A 11 -6.46 47.15 18.71
N PHE A 12 -5.40 46.65 19.36
CA PHE A 12 -4.68 45.38 19.40
C PHE A 12 -5.41 44.07 19.83
N SER A 13 -4.87 42.96 19.27
CA SER A 13 -4.72 41.56 19.78
C SER A 13 -5.98 40.67 19.92
N PRO A 14 -5.88 39.31 19.89
CA PRO A 14 -4.75 38.40 19.61
C PRO A 14 -4.99 37.51 18.37
N ILE A 15 -3.92 36.92 17.81
CA ILE A 15 -4.05 35.84 16.80
C ILE A 15 -4.43 34.56 17.56
N ASN A 16 -5.72 34.23 17.54
CA ASN A 16 -6.26 32.97 18.04
C ASN A 16 -6.58 32.05 16.85
N ALA A 17 -6.22 30.78 17.03
CA ALA A 17 -6.74 29.56 16.41
C ALA A 17 -6.48 29.35 14.90
N LEU A 18 -5.51 28.45 14.65
CA LEU A 18 -5.47 27.57 13.47
C LEU A 18 -6.83 26.89 13.27
N PRO A 19 -7.34 26.75 12.02
CA PRO A 19 -8.45 25.84 11.78
C PRO A 19 -7.96 24.40 11.93
N ALA A 20 -8.79 23.60 12.58
CA ALA A 20 -8.61 22.17 12.79
C ALA A 20 -8.37 21.39 11.49
N SER A 21 -7.61 20.31 11.64
CA SER A 21 -7.49 19.15 10.73
C SER A 21 -8.71 18.99 9.82
N SER A 22 -8.50 19.04 8.50
CA SER A 22 -9.52 18.70 7.51
C SER A 22 -9.84 17.22 7.63
N SER A 23 -10.88 16.90 8.39
CA SER A 23 -11.55 15.61 8.32
C SER A 23 -11.97 15.35 6.88
N TYR A 24 -11.58 14.21 6.32
CA TYR A 24 -12.11 13.68 5.07
C TYR A 24 -13.63 13.55 5.19
N SER A 25 -14.37 14.56 4.74
CA SER A 25 -15.80 14.45 4.49
C SER A 25 -15.97 13.86 3.10
N ALA A 26 -16.72 12.75 3.00
CA ALA A 26 -17.17 12.21 1.71
C ALA A 26 -17.78 13.33 0.85
N PRO A 27 -17.45 13.43 -0.44
CA PRO A 27 -17.99 14.48 -1.30
C PRO A 27 -19.51 14.33 -1.42
N ALA A 28 -20.22 15.46 -1.35
CA ALA A 28 -21.67 15.49 -1.54
C ALA A 28 -22.04 15.07 -2.97
N PRO A 29 -23.15 14.35 -3.18
CA PRO A 29 -23.56 13.91 -4.51
C PRO A 29 -23.87 15.11 -5.41
N VAL A 30 -23.20 15.19 -6.55
CA VAL A 30 -23.51 16.17 -7.61
C VAL A 30 -24.66 15.62 -8.43
N SER A 31 -25.81 16.30 -8.41
CA SER A 31 -26.96 15.93 -9.24
C SER A 31 -26.69 16.24 -10.72
N ARG A 32 -26.66 15.21 -11.57
CA ARG A 32 -26.84 15.34 -13.04
C ARG A 32 -27.98 14.45 -13.53
N ALA A 33 -28.55 14.87 -14.66
CA ALA A 33 -29.88 14.55 -15.17
C ALA A 33 -30.20 13.04 -15.33
N PRO A 34 -31.49 12.65 -15.25
CA PRO A 34 -31.88 11.24 -15.29
C PRO A 34 -31.81 10.68 -16.71
N GLY A 35 -31.06 9.61 -16.88
CA GLY A 35 -31.08 8.84 -18.12
C GLY A 35 -30.16 7.62 -18.05
N LEU A 36 -30.73 6.46 -17.72
CA LEU A 36 -30.72 5.20 -18.49
C LEU A 36 -30.76 4.00 -17.54
N LEU A 37 -31.98 3.61 -17.14
CA LEU A 37 -32.28 2.34 -16.48
C LEU A 37 -32.14 1.21 -17.50
N GLY A 38 -31.16 0.32 -17.31
CA GLY A 38 -31.00 -0.89 -18.13
C GLY A 38 -29.60 -1.54 -18.17
N LEU A 39 -28.71 -1.23 -17.23
CA LEU A 39 -27.29 -1.63 -17.31
C LEU A 39 -26.94 -3.00 -16.72
N THR A 40 -27.83 -3.66 -15.97
CA THR A 40 -27.51 -4.95 -15.30
C THR A 40 -27.40 -6.12 -16.29
N ASP A 41 -28.30 -6.19 -17.27
CA ASP A 41 -28.28 -7.23 -18.32
C ASP A 41 -27.23 -6.95 -19.42
N GLY A 42 -26.75 -5.70 -19.51
CA GLY A 42 -25.70 -5.30 -20.44
C GLY A 42 -24.30 -5.59 -19.93
N LEU A 43 -24.05 -5.39 -18.63
CA LEU A 43 -22.72 -5.55 -18.03
C LEU A 43 -22.27 -7.01 -17.97
N GLY A 44 -23.15 -7.91 -17.51
CA GLY A 44 -22.87 -9.35 -17.52
C GLY A 44 -22.53 -9.83 -18.93
N LYS A 45 -23.26 -9.35 -19.96
CA LYS A 45 -22.98 -9.69 -21.36
C LYS A 45 -21.71 -9.05 -21.94
N VAL A 46 -21.24 -7.93 -21.40
CA VAL A 46 -19.99 -7.30 -21.82
C VAL A 46 -18.81 -7.99 -21.16
N VAL A 47 -18.92 -8.43 -19.91
CA VAL A 47 -17.87 -9.20 -19.23
C VAL A 47 -17.86 -10.66 -19.68
N ASP A 48 -19.01 -11.32 -19.78
CA ASP A 48 -19.15 -12.63 -20.43
C ASP A 48 -18.65 -12.55 -21.88
N GLY A 49 -19.00 -11.48 -22.59
CA GLY A 49 -18.51 -11.20 -23.93
C GLY A 49 -17.03 -10.85 -23.98
N LEU A 50 -16.42 -10.36 -22.89
CA LEU A 50 -14.98 -10.10 -22.78
C LEU A 50 -14.23 -11.40 -22.48
N LEU A 51 -14.80 -12.27 -21.64
CA LEU A 51 -14.28 -13.57 -21.27
C LEU A 51 -14.35 -14.57 -22.44
N ASP A 52 -15.45 -14.58 -23.18
CA ASP A 52 -15.59 -15.35 -24.42
C ASP A 52 -14.64 -14.83 -25.52
N ARG A 53 -14.29 -13.54 -25.50
CA ARG A 53 -13.39 -12.90 -26.49
C ARG A 53 -11.92 -12.89 -26.11
N ILE A 54 -11.57 -13.11 -24.85
CA ILE A 54 -10.20 -13.44 -24.43
C ILE A 54 -9.73 -14.75 -25.11
N HIS A 55 -10.67 -15.56 -25.63
CA HIS A 55 -10.36 -16.73 -26.45
C HIS A 55 -10.07 -16.43 -27.93
N ASP A 56 -10.47 -15.28 -28.49
CA ASP A 56 -10.34 -14.94 -29.92
C ASP A 56 -9.85 -13.48 -30.13
N GLU A 57 -8.61 -13.35 -30.62
CA GLU A 57 -8.00 -12.20 -31.32
C GLU A 57 -7.81 -10.81 -30.62
N THR A 58 -6.69 -10.16 -30.99
CA THR A 58 -5.95 -9.11 -30.26
C THR A 58 -6.47 -7.68 -30.35
N GLU A 59 -7.38 -7.34 -31.28
CA GLU A 59 -7.93 -5.98 -31.38
C GLU A 59 -8.99 -5.69 -30.30
N GLU A 60 -9.70 -6.72 -29.81
CA GLU A 60 -10.83 -6.55 -28.89
C GLU A 60 -10.40 -6.24 -27.44
N LEU A 61 -9.20 -6.65 -27.01
CA LEU A 61 -8.74 -6.45 -25.64
C LEU A 61 -8.27 -5.01 -25.35
N THR A 62 -7.67 -4.33 -26.33
CA THR A 62 -7.31 -2.90 -26.18
C THR A 62 -8.56 -2.04 -26.07
N THR A 63 -9.59 -2.37 -26.88
CA THR A 63 -10.92 -1.78 -26.76
C THR A 63 -11.56 -2.10 -25.41
N ALA A 64 -11.36 -3.29 -24.85
CA ALA A 64 -11.89 -3.68 -23.55
C ALA A 64 -11.25 -2.93 -22.37
N VAL A 65 -9.92 -2.74 -22.37
CA VAL A 65 -9.22 -1.95 -21.35
C VAL A 65 -9.65 -0.48 -21.41
N LEU A 66 -9.78 0.08 -22.61
CA LEU A 66 -10.29 1.45 -22.78
C LEU A 66 -11.77 1.56 -22.39
N ALA A 67 -12.59 0.56 -22.71
CA ALA A 67 -13.98 0.50 -22.29
C ALA A 67 -14.10 0.35 -20.76
N LEU A 68 -13.18 -0.34 -20.11
CA LEU A 68 -13.12 -0.47 -18.66
C LEU A 68 -12.75 0.85 -17.98
N LEU A 69 -11.73 1.55 -18.48
CA LEU A 69 -11.37 2.88 -17.99
C LEU A 69 -12.54 3.86 -18.18
N GLN A 70 -13.19 3.80 -19.33
CA GLN A 70 -14.39 4.60 -19.59
C GLN A 70 -15.54 4.22 -18.65
N GLN A 71 -15.74 2.93 -18.37
CA GLN A 71 -16.76 2.48 -17.42
C GLN A 71 -16.46 2.93 -15.99
N LEU A 72 -15.19 2.87 -15.55
CA LEU A 72 -14.77 3.37 -14.25
C LEU A 72 -15.06 4.88 -14.11
N ASP A 73 -14.81 5.66 -15.15
CA ASP A 73 -15.15 7.10 -15.19
C ASP A 73 -16.67 7.36 -15.22
N GLU A 74 -17.47 6.41 -15.70
CA GLU A 74 -18.93 6.48 -15.73
C GLU A 74 -19.61 5.89 -14.48
N VAL A 75 -18.86 5.27 -13.56
CA VAL A 75 -19.43 4.71 -12.32
C VAL A 75 -19.92 5.85 -11.43
N VAL A 76 -21.24 5.92 -11.27
CA VAL A 76 -21.88 6.75 -10.24
C VAL A 76 -22.14 5.87 -9.03
N PRO A 77 -21.60 6.20 -7.83
CA PRO A 77 -21.92 5.49 -6.61
C PRO A 77 -23.44 5.43 -6.39
N THR A 78 -23.98 4.22 -6.23
CA THR A 78 -25.40 3.97 -5.99
C THR A 78 -25.72 3.78 -4.52
N ALA A 79 -24.69 3.59 -3.68
CA ALA A 79 -24.77 3.48 -2.24
C ALA A 79 -23.55 4.13 -1.58
N THR A 80 -23.63 4.37 -0.27
CA THR A 80 -22.50 4.78 0.58
C THR A 80 -22.56 3.92 1.84
N PRO A 81 -21.49 3.21 2.21
CA PRO A 81 -21.49 2.38 3.41
C PRO A 81 -21.72 3.25 4.64
N THR A 82 -22.61 2.82 5.52
CA THR A 82 -22.98 3.56 6.73
C THR A 82 -22.40 2.96 8.01
N SER A 83 -21.89 1.73 7.90
CA SER A 83 -21.26 0.97 8.97
C SER A 83 -20.03 0.22 8.46
N ILE A 84 -19.19 -0.27 9.37
CA ILE A 84 -18.03 -1.10 9.03
C ILE A 84 -18.51 -2.46 8.50
N GLU A 85 -19.63 -2.96 9.04
CA GLU A 85 -20.31 -4.19 8.62
C GLU A 85 -20.75 -4.13 7.16
N ASP A 86 -21.23 -2.98 6.69
CA ASP A 86 -21.57 -2.76 5.29
C ASP A 86 -20.33 -2.96 4.40
N VAL A 87 -19.21 -2.33 4.77
CA VAL A 87 -17.95 -2.45 4.02
C VAL A 87 -17.46 -3.90 4.01
N ALA A 88 -17.42 -4.55 5.17
CA ALA A 88 -17.00 -5.94 5.29
C ALA A 88 -17.89 -6.90 4.49
N THR A 89 -19.19 -6.62 4.40
CA THR A 89 -20.12 -7.43 3.60
C THR A 89 -19.83 -7.29 2.11
N ILE A 90 -19.56 -6.07 1.64
CA ILE A 90 -19.15 -5.82 0.24
C ILE A 90 -17.84 -6.55 -0.06
N LEU A 91 -16.84 -6.43 0.82
CA LEU A 91 -15.53 -7.05 0.67
C LEU A 91 -15.58 -8.58 0.69
N LYS A 92 -16.37 -9.19 1.57
CA LYS A 92 -16.58 -10.66 1.56
C LYS A 92 -17.24 -11.17 0.29
N GLY A 93 -17.98 -10.32 -0.42
CA GLY A 93 -18.56 -10.65 -1.73
C GLY A 93 -17.54 -10.70 -2.87
N ILE A 94 -16.37 -10.09 -2.69
CA ILE A 94 -15.28 -10.05 -3.69
C ILE A 94 -14.05 -10.87 -3.28
N ALA A 95 -13.87 -11.14 -1.98
CA ALA A 95 -12.75 -11.95 -1.48
C ALA A 95 -12.79 -13.38 -2.03
N GLY A 96 -11.62 -13.92 -2.39
CA GLY A 96 -11.50 -15.26 -2.96
C GLY A 96 -12.22 -15.46 -4.30
N ALA A 97 -12.61 -14.38 -4.98
CA ALA A 97 -13.21 -14.46 -6.30
C ALA A 97 -12.14 -14.87 -7.34
N GLU A 98 -12.57 -15.62 -8.37
CA GLU A 98 -11.68 -16.18 -9.39
C GLU A 98 -10.85 -15.09 -10.09
N PRO A 99 -9.67 -15.39 -10.67
CA PRO A 99 -8.78 -14.39 -11.27
C PRO A 99 -9.45 -13.48 -12.32
N THR A 100 -10.51 -13.96 -12.96
CA THR A 100 -11.31 -13.25 -13.96
C THR A 100 -12.23 -12.17 -13.39
N THR A 101 -12.47 -12.13 -12.08
CA THR A 101 -13.44 -11.23 -11.42
C THR A 101 -12.79 -10.05 -10.70
N PHE A 102 -11.46 -9.91 -10.73
CA PHE A 102 -10.77 -8.79 -10.06
C PHE A 102 -11.23 -7.42 -10.59
N ILE A 103 -11.42 -7.32 -11.90
CA ILE A 103 -11.94 -6.12 -12.57
C ILE A 103 -13.38 -5.82 -12.12
N GLU A 104 -14.22 -6.85 -12.05
CA GLU A 104 -15.60 -6.71 -11.58
C GLU A 104 -15.64 -6.27 -10.11
N SER A 105 -14.68 -6.73 -9.32
CA SER A 105 -14.53 -6.36 -7.91
C SER A 105 -14.24 -4.87 -7.76
N VAL A 106 -13.31 -4.31 -8.56
CA VAL A 106 -13.03 -2.87 -8.57
C VAL A 106 -14.25 -2.04 -8.95
N VAL A 107 -14.99 -2.44 -9.99
CA VAL A 107 -16.23 -1.77 -10.39
C VAL A 107 -17.30 -1.89 -9.30
N SER A 108 -17.40 -3.04 -8.64
CA SER A 108 -18.31 -3.27 -7.52
C SER A 108 -17.99 -2.36 -6.34
N LEU A 109 -16.72 -2.19 -5.98
CA LEU A 109 -16.28 -1.27 -4.94
C LEU A 109 -16.71 0.17 -5.26
N ALA A 110 -16.38 0.67 -6.45
CA ALA A 110 -16.74 2.02 -6.87
C ALA A 110 -18.26 2.25 -6.84
N LYS A 111 -19.06 1.28 -7.33
CA LYS A 111 -20.54 1.36 -7.30
C LYS A 111 -21.12 1.43 -5.89
N ASN A 112 -20.49 0.71 -4.96
CA ASN A 112 -20.89 0.71 -3.56
C ASN A 112 -20.30 1.89 -2.76
N GLY A 113 -19.72 2.90 -3.43
CA GLY A 113 -19.20 4.09 -2.78
C GLY A 113 -17.84 3.89 -2.08
N LEU A 114 -17.15 2.80 -2.39
CA LEU A 114 -15.80 2.48 -1.90
C LEU A 114 -14.75 2.88 -2.93
N GLY A 115 -14.76 4.14 -3.34
CA GLY A 115 -13.86 4.71 -4.36
C GLY A 115 -14.17 6.19 -4.62
N PRO A 116 -13.33 6.89 -5.39
CA PRO A 116 -13.62 8.27 -5.77
C PRO A 116 -14.84 8.34 -6.71
N GLY A 117 -15.54 9.47 -6.73
CA GLY A 117 -16.66 9.69 -7.65
C GLY A 117 -16.26 9.90 -9.11
N SER A 118 -14.95 9.95 -9.41
CA SER A 118 -14.35 10.01 -10.73
C SER A 118 -12.88 9.59 -10.64
N PHE A 119 -12.34 8.95 -11.68
CA PHE A 119 -10.92 8.62 -11.79
C PHE A 119 -10.15 9.61 -12.68
N GLU A 120 -10.84 10.59 -13.25
CA GLU A 120 -10.22 11.66 -14.04
C GLU A 120 -9.21 12.43 -13.17
N GLY A 121 -7.95 12.45 -13.59
CA GLY A 121 -6.90 13.15 -12.87
C GLY A 121 -6.47 12.47 -11.56
N VAL A 122 -6.72 11.17 -11.39
CA VAL A 122 -6.36 10.38 -10.19
C VAL A 122 -4.93 10.65 -9.71
N PHE A 123 -3.94 10.67 -10.61
CA PHE A 123 -2.55 10.97 -10.24
C PHE A 123 -2.42 12.34 -9.60
N LYS A 124 -3.04 13.37 -10.17
CA LYS A 124 -2.97 14.74 -9.63
C LYS A 124 -3.70 14.84 -8.30
N GLN A 125 -4.85 14.20 -8.16
CA GLN A 125 -5.67 14.26 -6.95
C GLN A 125 -4.96 13.62 -5.75
N TYR A 126 -4.20 12.56 -5.99
CA TYR A 126 -3.62 11.72 -4.94
C TYR A 126 -2.08 11.77 -4.89
N SER A 127 -1.44 12.81 -5.45
CA SER A 127 0.02 13.04 -5.33
C SER A 127 0.39 14.29 -4.52
N ALA A 128 -0.59 14.96 -3.89
CA ALA A 128 -0.37 16.17 -3.09
C ALA A 128 -0.44 15.88 -1.58
N GLY A 129 0.01 16.84 -0.77
CA GLY A 129 -0.09 16.77 0.70
C GLY A 129 0.68 15.58 1.26
N SER A 130 0.00 14.73 2.03
CA SER A 130 0.53 13.47 2.59
C SER A 130 1.05 12.50 1.53
N ASN A 131 0.69 12.67 0.25
CA ASN A 131 1.17 11.84 -0.86
C ASN A 131 2.28 12.49 -1.71
N SER A 132 2.80 13.64 -1.28
CA SER A 132 3.88 14.34 -1.98
C SER A 132 5.14 13.48 -2.07
N GLU A 133 5.74 13.43 -3.26
CA GLU A 133 7.07 12.86 -3.52
C GLU A 133 8.18 13.92 -3.54
N ASN A 134 7.83 15.19 -3.25
CA ASN A 134 8.73 16.33 -3.25
C ASN A 134 8.81 16.96 -1.85
N ASN A 135 9.10 16.16 -0.83
CA ASN A 135 9.19 16.62 0.55
C ASN A 135 10.54 17.31 0.81
N VAL A 136 10.55 18.30 1.70
CA VAL A 136 11.77 18.99 2.12
C VAL A 136 12.15 18.50 3.51
N ASN A 137 13.16 17.62 3.57
CA ASN A 137 13.68 17.05 4.80
C ASN A 137 15.04 17.68 5.13
N GLU A 138 15.04 18.69 6.00
CA GLU A 138 16.20 19.57 6.26
C GLU A 138 17.22 19.00 7.27
N ARG A 139 16.87 17.94 8.01
CA ARG A 139 17.78 17.36 9.01
C ARG A 139 18.86 16.55 8.32
N GLU A 140 20.08 17.05 8.35
CA GLU A 140 21.22 16.32 7.80
C GLU A 140 21.62 15.13 8.70
N PRO A 141 21.95 13.98 8.11
CA PRO A 141 22.50 12.86 8.87
C PRO A 141 23.89 13.23 9.42
N SER A 142 24.18 12.73 10.62
CA SER A 142 25.46 12.85 11.30
C SER A 142 26.59 12.07 10.60
N LYS A 143 26.23 11.04 9.85
CA LYS A 143 27.14 10.21 9.06
C LYS A 143 26.87 10.36 7.57
N LYS A 144 27.87 10.03 6.76
CA LYS A 144 27.70 9.95 5.31
C LYS A 144 26.91 8.69 4.95
N LEU A 145 25.69 8.86 4.43
CA LEU A 145 24.81 7.77 4.01
C LEU A 145 24.77 7.56 2.49
N TYR A 146 25.21 8.56 1.72
CA TYR A 146 25.25 8.53 0.25
C TYR A 146 26.67 8.85 -0.23
N PRO A 147 27.22 8.14 -1.25
CA PRO A 147 26.58 7.15 -2.11
C PRO A 147 26.43 5.75 -1.51
N SER A 148 26.84 5.55 -0.24
CA SER A 148 26.71 4.29 0.49
C SER A 148 26.84 4.57 1.99
N ALA A 149 26.07 3.84 2.80
CA ALA A 149 26.12 3.90 4.27
C ALA A 149 27.04 2.81 4.86
N GLY A 150 27.34 1.75 4.11
CA GLY A 150 28.33 0.74 4.45
C GLY A 150 29.05 0.16 3.23
N ASP A 151 30.29 -0.30 3.43
CA ASP A 151 31.20 -0.72 2.35
C ASP A 151 30.67 -1.82 1.41
N ASN A 152 29.68 -2.60 1.87
CA ASN A 152 29.07 -3.69 1.11
C ASN A 152 27.67 -3.37 0.55
N ASP A 153 27.22 -2.12 0.68
CA ASP A 153 25.97 -1.68 0.10
C ASP A 153 26.06 -1.62 -1.43
N ALA A 154 24.97 -2.01 -2.09
CA ALA A 154 24.79 -1.78 -3.51
C ALA A 154 24.84 -0.27 -3.82
N PRO A 155 25.31 0.11 -5.03
CA PRO A 155 25.30 1.51 -5.44
C PRO A 155 23.86 1.97 -5.66
N TYR A 156 23.55 3.19 -5.20
CA TYR A 156 22.36 3.90 -5.63
C TYR A 156 22.49 4.37 -7.09
N SER A 157 21.44 4.17 -7.88
CA SER A 157 21.27 4.75 -9.21
C SER A 157 20.54 6.09 -9.18
N ILE A 158 19.86 6.39 -8.07
CA ILE A 158 19.06 7.60 -7.82
C ILE A 158 19.87 8.60 -7.00
N ASP A 159 19.78 9.89 -7.33
CA ASP A 159 20.42 10.93 -6.54
C ASP A 159 19.81 11.08 -5.13
N GLU A 160 20.64 11.53 -4.19
CA GLU A 160 20.24 11.63 -2.78
C GLU A 160 19.04 12.55 -2.55
N GLU A 161 18.93 13.65 -3.30
CA GLU A 161 17.83 14.61 -3.17
C GLU A 161 16.50 13.95 -3.52
N THR A 162 16.45 13.21 -4.63
CA THR A 162 15.27 12.44 -5.03
C THR A 162 14.92 11.33 -4.02
N LEU A 163 15.93 10.59 -3.52
CA LEU A 163 15.72 9.55 -2.50
C LEU A 163 15.12 10.14 -1.22
N ARG A 164 15.68 11.25 -0.74
CA ARG A 164 15.27 11.93 0.49
C ARG A 164 13.89 12.59 0.35
N ALA A 165 13.57 13.14 -0.82
CA ALA A 165 12.30 13.82 -1.07
C ALA A 165 11.09 12.88 -1.05
N ALA A 166 11.27 11.59 -1.29
CA ALA A 166 10.18 10.60 -1.22
C ALA A 166 9.71 10.30 0.22
N ILE A 167 10.46 10.73 1.24
CA ILE A 167 10.15 10.47 2.64
C ILE A 167 9.20 11.57 3.16
N TYR A 168 7.97 11.19 3.51
CA TYR A 168 7.05 12.10 4.18
C TYR A 168 7.17 11.94 5.70
N ILE A 169 7.63 12.99 6.37
CA ILE A 169 7.73 13.08 7.83
C ILE A 169 6.58 13.96 8.32
N PRO A 170 5.59 13.43 9.05
CA PRO A 170 4.49 14.23 9.59
C PRO A 170 4.97 15.29 10.57
N ASP A 171 4.23 16.41 10.67
CA ASP A 171 4.51 17.47 11.67
C ASP A 171 4.46 16.97 13.13
N THR A 172 3.79 15.84 13.37
CA THR A 172 3.68 15.19 14.68
C THR A 172 4.86 14.26 15.01
N PHE A 173 5.77 14.02 14.07
CA PHE A 173 6.94 13.17 14.27
C PHE A 173 7.91 13.81 15.27
N THR A 174 8.36 13.04 16.25
CA THR A 174 9.08 13.53 17.44
C THR A 174 10.59 13.38 17.34
N TYR A 175 11.11 12.81 16.24
CA TYR A 175 12.55 12.69 15.97
C TYR A 175 13.32 11.96 17.09
N GLY A 176 12.85 10.77 17.46
CA GLY A 176 13.55 9.85 18.36
C GLY A 176 13.07 9.87 19.80
N GLU A 177 12.14 10.74 20.18
CA GLU A 177 11.44 10.61 21.48
C GLU A 177 10.57 9.35 21.52
N LYS A 178 10.01 8.98 20.37
CA LYS A 178 9.31 7.71 20.12
C LYS A 178 10.08 6.90 19.05
N PRO A 179 10.09 5.55 19.10
CA PRO A 179 10.74 4.73 18.09
C PRO A 179 10.15 4.97 16.69
N PRO A 180 10.97 5.29 15.67
CA PRO A 180 10.49 5.57 14.32
C PRO A 180 9.98 4.32 13.60
N VAL A 181 8.84 4.44 12.93
CA VAL A 181 8.22 3.37 12.12
C VAL A 181 8.06 3.85 10.68
N ILE A 182 8.78 3.22 9.76
CA ILE A 182 8.71 3.51 8.31
C ILE A 182 7.62 2.66 7.69
N LEU A 183 6.60 3.32 7.13
CA LEU A 183 5.50 2.67 6.41
C LEU A 183 5.78 2.67 4.91
N VAL A 184 5.92 1.48 4.31
CA VAL A 184 6.22 1.31 2.87
C VAL A 184 4.95 0.88 2.14
N PRO A 185 4.42 1.67 1.20
CA PRO A 185 3.13 1.38 0.56
C PRO A 185 3.19 0.20 -0.42
N GLY A 186 2.03 -0.21 -0.93
CA GLY A 186 1.91 -1.27 -1.93
C GLY A 186 1.92 -0.77 -3.37
N THR A 187 1.82 -1.71 -4.32
CA THR A 187 1.75 -1.44 -5.76
C THR A 187 0.71 -0.40 -6.10
N ALA A 188 1.08 0.57 -6.95
CA ALA A 188 0.18 1.60 -7.44
C ALA A 188 -0.44 2.47 -6.34
N THR A 189 0.25 2.65 -5.22
CA THR A 189 -0.20 3.54 -4.13
C THR A 189 0.90 4.50 -3.70
N LYS A 190 0.50 5.50 -2.91
CA LYS A 190 1.36 6.41 -2.16
C LYS A 190 1.17 6.13 -0.66
N GLY A 191 2.17 6.46 0.16
CA GLY A 191 2.15 6.17 1.60
C GLY A 191 0.97 6.80 2.33
N GLY A 192 0.63 8.06 2.03
CA GLY A 192 -0.53 8.72 2.64
C GLY A 192 -1.84 8.03 2.30
N LEU A 193 -2.06 7.72 1.02
CA LEU A 193 -3.22 6.97 0.52
C LEU A 193 -3.32 5.59 1.17
N CYS A 194 -2.18 4.93 1.40
CA CYS A 194 -2.11 3.59 1.97
C CYS A 194 -2.37 3.58 3.49
N TYR A 195 -1.84 4.56 4.24
CA TYR A 195 -1.70 4.43 5.69
C TYR A 195 -2.38 5.51 6.54
N GLU A 196 -2.70 6.68 5.98
CA GLU A 196 -3.21 7.81 6.77
C GLU A 196 -4.55 7.49 7.45
N ALA A 197 -5.40 6.73 6.78
CA ALA A 197 -6.70 6.30 7.29
C ALA A 197 -6.62 5.08 8.24
N ASN A 198 -5.45 4.50 8.50
CA ASN A 198 -5.32 3.28 9.30
C ASN A 198 -4.12 3.32 10.25
N LEU A 199 -3.01 2.65 9.93
CA LEU A 199 -1.84 2.47 10.78
C LEU A 199 -1.26 3.81 11.24
N ALA A 200 -1.11 4.79 10.35
CA ALA A 200 -0.53 6.08 10.74
C ALA A 200 -1.40 6.79 11.79
N LYS A 201 -2.74 6.72 11.65
CA LYS A 201 -3.70 7.29 12.60
C LYS A 201 -3.68 6.61 13.97
N LEU A 202 -3.42 5.30 14.01
CA LEU A 202 -3.33 4.53 15.25
C LEU A 202 -1.97 4.74 15.91
N LEU A 203 -0.90 4.45 15.20
CA LEU A 203 0.48 4.47 15.71
C LEU A 203 0.93 5.86 16.16
N THR A 204 0.44 6.95 15.56
CA THR A 204 0.82 8.30 15.99
C THR A 204 0.43 8.62 17.44
N LYS A 205 -0.52 7.87 18.01
CA LYS A 205 -1.03 8.05 19.38
C LYS A 205 -0.30 7.19 20.41
N GLU A 206 0.58 6.30 19.95
CA GLU A 206 1.24 5.30 20.77
C GLU A 206 2.65 5.77 21.13
N ASP A 207 3.09 5.52 22.36
CA ASP A 207 4.45 5.91 22.81
C ASP A 207 5.55 5.00 22.22
N TYR A 208 5.18 3.81 21.74
CA TYR A 208 6.11 2.83 21.15
C TYR A 208 6.26 2.98 19.64
N ALA A 209 5.63 3.97 19.01
CA ALA A 209 5.69 4.15 17.56
C ALA A 209 5.64 5.62 17.13
N ASP A 210 6.40 5.94 16.09
CA ASP A 210 6.37 7.23 15.42
C ASP A 210 6.29 7.04 13.91
N PRO A 211 5.07 7.02 13.33
CA PRO A 211 4.90 6.66 11.93
C PRO A 211 5.34 7.79 11.00
N LEU A 212 6.08 7.41 9.96
CA LEU A 212 6.35 8.18 8.75
C LEU A 212 6.21 7.24 7.55
N TRP A 213 6.11 7.76 6.33
CA TRP A 213 5.89 6.89 5.18
C TRP A 213 6.62 7.33 3.92
N LEU A 214 6.73 6.39 2.98
CA LEU A 214 7.35 6.62 1.69
C LEU A 214 6.29 6.90 0.61
N ASN A 215 6.57 7.90 -0.21
CA ASN A 215 5.81 8.25 -1.41
C ASN A 215 6.68 7.99 -2.64
N ILE A 216 7.09 6.75 -2.85
CA ILE A 216 8.02 6.34 -3.92
C ILE A 216 7.50 6.86 -5.27
N PRO A 217 8.34 7.56 -6.07
CA PRO A 217 7.94 8.09 -7.37
C PRO A 217 7.41 7.02 -8.32
N GLY A 218 6.54 7.43 -9.24
CA GLY A 218 5.90 6.48 -10.15
C GLY A 218 4.96 5.48 -9.45
N TRP A 219 4.55 5.75 -8.20
CA TRP A 219 3.54 4.96 -7.48
C TRP A 219 3.91 3.48 -7.28
N LEU A 220 5.20 3.17 -7.10
CA LEU A 220 5.72 1.79 -7.05
C LEU A 220 5.37 0.98 -8.32
N LEU A 221 5.26 1.64 -9.48
CA LEU A 221 5.04 0.97 -10.77
C LEU A 221 6.33 0.81 -11.58
N GLU A 222 7.40 1.50 -11.19
CA GLU A 222 8.75 1.31 -11.73
C GLU A 222 9.35 -0.03 -11.25
N SER A 223 10.53 -0.39 -11.76
CA SER A 223 11.21 -1.64 -11.42
C SER A 223 11.37 -1.82 -9.89
N ALA A 224 10.99 -2.96 -9.32
CA ALA A 224 11.07 -3.22 -7.87
C ALA A 224 12.49 -3.01 -7.28
N PRO A 225 13.59 -3.47 -7.93
CA PRO A 225 14.95 -3.10 -7.49
C PRO A 225 15.23 -1.59 -7.44
N TRP A 226 14.57 -0.79 -8.29
CA TRP A 226 14.68 0.67 -8.30
C TRP A 226 13.84 1.28 -7.16
N ASN A 227 12.62 0.78 -6.94
CA ASN A 227 11.77 1.19 -5.81
C ASN A 227 12.47 0.90 -4.46
N SER A 228 13.18 -0.21 -4.37
CA SER A 228 13.94 -0.65 -3.19
C SER A 228 15.03 0.33 -2.73
N GLU A 229 15.58 1.13 -3.65
CA GLU A 229 16.58 2.15 -3.32
C GLU A 229 16.03 3.19 -2.33
N PHE A 230 14.76 3.58 -2.48
CA PHE A 230 14.09 4.50 -1.57
C PHE A 230 13.94 3.91 -0.17
N VAL A 231 13.61 2.61 -0.09
CA VAL A 231 13.47 1.92 1.20
C VAL A 231 14.83 1.83 1.90
N ALA A 232 15.88 1.42 1.16
CA ALA A 232 17.24 1.34 1.70
C ALA A 232 17.73 2.69 2.22
N TYR A 233 17.53 3.76 1.45
CA TYR A 233 17.92 5.11 1.86
C TYR A 233 17.12 5.58 3.08
N ALA A 234 15.80 5.40 3.08
CA ALA A 234 14.93 5.83 4.16
C ALA A 234 15.28 5.16 5.50
N ILE A 235 15.56 3.85 5.49
CA ILE A 235 15.98 3.11 6.69
C ILE A 235 17.21 3.77 7.32
N ASN A 236 18.27 3.95 6.55
CA ASN A 236 19.52 4.53 7.04
C ASN A 236 19.35 6.00 7.44
N TYR A 237 18.63 6.78 6.64
CA TYR A 237 18.40 8.21 6.88
C TYR A 237 17.62 8.44 8.18
N ILE A 238 16.47 7.77 8.34
CA ILE A 238 15.64 7.91 9.53
C ILE A 238 16.37 7.41 10.77
N ALA A 239 17.05 6.27 10.70
CA ALA A 239 17.81 5.75 11.83
C ALA A 239 18.88 6.75 12.32
N ASP A 240 19.59 7.41 11.39
CA ASP A 240 20.64 8.36 11.76
C ASP A 240 20.06 9.66 12.33
N ILE A 241 19.07 10.28 11.68
CA ILE A 241 18.53 11.58 12.14
C ILE A 241 17.73 11.48 13.45
N THR A 242 17.25 10.29 13.80
CA THR A 242 16.56 10.01 15.07
C THR A 242 17.51 9.45 16.12
N SER A 243 18.69 8.96 15.72
CA SER A 243 19.60 8.19 16.58
C SER A 243 18.93 6.98 17.24
N GLN A 244 17.96 6.38 16.54
CA GLN A 244 17.21 5.19 16.97
C GLN A 244 17.28 4.12 15.88
N ASN A 245 17.12 2.86 16.25
CA ASN A 245 16.76 1.85 15.26
C ASN A 245 15.33 2.12 14.77
N VAL A 246 15.05 1.74 13.53
CA VAL A 246 13.74 1.87 12.90
C VAL A 246 13.02 0.53 12.89
N SER A 247 11.71 0.58 12.88
CA SER A 247 10.88 -0.55 12.46
C SER A 247 10.30 -0.26 11.08
N VAL A 248 10.05 -1.30 10.30
CA VAL A 248 9.44 -1.19 8.97
C VAL A 248 8.12 -1.93 8.95
N ILE A 249 7.06 -1.28 8.48
CA ILE A 249 5.78 -1.94 8.18
C ILE A 249 5.50 -1.75 6.70
N ALA A 250 5.28 -2.83 5.97
CA ALA A 250 5.09 -2.76 4.53
C ALA A 250 3.87 -3.56 4.06
N LEU A 251 3.20 -3.05 3.02
CA LEU A 251 2.06 -3.68 2.38
C LEU A 251 2.44 -4.18 0.98
N SER A 252 1.97 -5.36 0.57
CA SER A 252 2.05 -5.82 -0.82
C SER A 252 3.51 -5.80 -1.33
N GLN A 253 3.75 -5.27 -2.54
CA GLN A 253 5.08 -5.03 -3.12
C GLN A 253 6.05 -4.28 -2.22
N GLY A 254 5.59 -3.39 -1.33
CA GLY A 254 6.49 -2.73 -0.37
C GLY A 254 7.31 -3.74 0.44
N ASN A 255 6.82 -4.97 0.57
CA ASN A 255 7.55 -6.07 1.18
C ASN A 255 8.67 -6.62 0.30
N LEU A 256 8.47 -6.77 -1.01
CA LEU A 256 9.53 -7.09 -1.95
C LEU A 256 10.61 -6.00 -1.93
N ASP A 257 10.20 -4.73 -1.91
CA ASP A 257 11.12 -3.59 -1.88
C ASP A 257 11.95 -3.56 -0.58
N THR A 258 11.29 -3.79 0.57
CA THR A 258 11.95 -3.85 1.88
C THR A 258 12.92 -5.02 1.95
N GLN A 259 12.50 -6.20 1.52
CA GLN A 259 13.34 -7.40 1.60
C GLN A 259 14.50 -7.36 0.58
N TRP A 260 14.30 -6.73 -0.58
CA TRP A 260 15.37 -6.45 -1.54
C TRP A 260 16.38 -5.42 -0.99
N ALA A 261 15.90 -4.35 -0.35
CA ALA A 261 16.74 -3.38 0.35
C ALA A 261 17.60 -4.06 1.43
N LEU A 262 17.00 -4.90 2.28
CA LEU A 262 17.70 -5.70 3.28
C LEU A 262 18.71 -6.67 2.63
N THR A 263 18.44 -7.18 1.44
CA THR A 263 19.35 -8.09 0.71
C THR A 263 20.59 -7.38 0.17
N TYR A 264 20.42 -6.22 -0.47
CA TYR A 264 21.48 -5.55 -1.23
C TYR A 264 22.10 -4.32 -0.57
N TRP A 265 21.51 -3.78 0.49
CA TRP A 265 22.10 -2.74 1.34
C TRP A 265 22.28 -3.27 2.77
N PRO A 266 23.28 -4.13 3.03
CA PRO A 266 23.46 -4.76 4.34
C PRO A 266 23.58 -3.78 5.52
N SER A 267 23.95 -2.51 5.29
CA SER A 267 23.95 -1.47 6.33
C SER A 267 22.59 -1.33 7.04
N THR A 268 21.49 -1.50 6.29
CA THR A 268 20.11 -1.40 6.79
C THR A 268 19.80 -2.42 7.89
N ARG A 269 20.38 -3.62 7.83
CA ARG A 269 20.11 -4.72 8.77
C ARG A 269 20.50 -4.40 10.21
N ASN A 270 21.49 -3.52 10.40
CA ASN A 270 21.99 -3.16 11.73
C ASN A 270 21.09 -2.14 12.44
N VAL A 271 20.20 -1.49 11.70
CA VAL A 271 19.37 -0.40 12.19
C VAL A 271 17.88 -0.67 12.07
N VAL A 272 17.48 -1.82 11.51
CA VAL A 272 16.08 -2.29 11.55
C VAL A 272 15.90 -3.23 12.74
N SER A 273 15.05 -2.87 13.70
CA SER A 273 14.70 -3.74 14.83
C SER A 273 13.66 -4.78 14.45
N ASP A 274 12.65 -4.35 13.69
CA ASP A 274 11.45 -5.13 13.40
C ASP A 274 10.99 -4.87 11.97
N TYR A 275 10.56 -5.94 11.32
CA TYR A 275 9.91 -5.89 10.02
C TYR A 275 8.54 -6.58 10.09
N ILE A 276 7.47 -5.81 9.92
CA ILE A 276 6.09 -6.31 9.91
C ILE A 276 5.56 -6.26 8.47
N ALA A 277 5.37 -7.43 7.87
CA ALA A 277 4.99 -7.60 6.48
C ALA A 277 3.50 -7.92 6.36
N VAL A 278 2.73 -7.00 5.80
CA VAL A 278 1.28 -7.12 5.61
C VAL A 278 0.98 -7.53 4.18
N SER A 279 0.29 -8.65 4.00
CA SER A 279 -0.01 -9.27 2.70
C SER A 279 1.20 -9.30 1.75
N PRO A 280 2.38 -9.81 2.18
CA PRO A 280 3.56 -9.84 1.32
C PRO A 280 3.41 -10.83 0.18
N ASP A 281 4.13 -10.56 -0.91
CA ASP A 281 4.18 -11.34 -2.14
C ASP A 281 5.61 -11.80 -2.46
N TYR A 282 6.32 -12.39 -1.48
CA TYR A 282 7.72 -12.86 -1.64
C TYR A 282 7.91 -13.98 -2.68
N HIS A 283 6.83 -14.60 -3.15
CA HIS A 283 6.82 -15.53 -4.27
C HIS A 283 6.00 -15.01 -5.45
N GLY A 284 5.68 -13.71 -5.46
CA GLY A 284 4.79 -13.10 -6.44
C GLY A 284 3.36 -13.61 -6.35
N SER A 285 2.57 -13.33 -7.38
CA SER A 285 1.18 -13.75 -7.48
C SER A 285 0.85 -14.33 -8.86
N ILE A 286 0.05 -15.40 -8.86
CA ILE A 286 -0.50 -15.99 -10.09
C ILE A 286 -1.62 -15.12 -10.70
N LEU A 287 -2.27 -14.28 -9.89
CA LEU A 287 -3.37 -13.43 -10.35
C LEU A 287 -2.88 -12.29 -11.27
N LEU A 288 -1.61 -11.89 -11.13
CA LEU A 288 -1.01 -10.84 -11.95
C LEU A 288 -0.80 -11.24 -13.41
N ASP A 289 -0.87 -12.53 -13.76
CA ASP A 289 -0.91 -12.95 -15.16
C ASP A 289 -2.21 -12.53 -15.86
N PHE A 290 -3.32 -12.38 -15.13
CA PHE A 290 -4.59 -11.91 -15.67
C PHE A 290 -4.65 -10.39 -15.81
N LEU A 291 -4.03 -9.66 -14.87
CA LEU A 291 -3.94 -8.20 -14.91
C LEU A 291 -2.90 -7.68 -15.91
N CYS A 292 -1.95 -8.53 -16.27
CA CYS A 292 -0.91 -8.25 -17.23
C CYS A 292 -0.73 -9.44 -18.20
N PRO A 293 -1.69 -9.74 -19.07
CA PRO A 293 -1.57 -10.89 -19.97
C PRO A 293 -0.45 -10.66 -20.99
N LYS A 294 0.35 -11.71 -21.25
CA LYS A 294 1.27 -11.72 -22.39
C LYS A 294 0.47 -11.85 -23.68
N LEU A 295 0.05 -10.72 -24.25
CA LEU A 295 -0.66 -10.73 -25.52
C LEU A 295 0.30 -11.03 -26.66
N THR A 296 -0.12 -11.92 -27.55
CA THR A 296 0.58 -12.30 -28.77
C THR A 296 0.99 -11.03 -29.53
N GLU A 297 2.30 -10.92 -29.79
CA GLU A 297 2.96 -9.81 -30.50
C GLU A 297 3.21 -8.49 -29.74
N GLY A 298 3.09 -8.45 -28.41
CA GLY A 298 3.66 -7.35 -27.62
C GLY A 298 3.00 -5.97 -27.85
N ILE A 299 1.67 -5.94 -27.94
CA ILE A 299 0.91 -4.72 -28.29
C ILE A 299 0.47 -3.92 -27.04
N VAL A 300 0.27 -4.56 -25.88
CA VAL A 300 -0.12 -3.89 -24.63
C VAL A 300 0.92 -4.17 -23.55
N GLY A 301 1.58 -3.12 -23.05
CA GLY A 301 2.55 -3.22 -21.97
C GLY A 301 1.94 -3.08 -20.58
N CYS A 302 2.69 -3.47 -19.57
CA CYS A 302 2.32 -3.34 -18.17
C CYS A 302 3.34 -2.52 -17.41
N ALA A 303 2.98 -2.04 -16.23
CA ALA A 303 3.96 -1.44 -15.34
C ALA A 303 5.10 -2.45 -15.01
N PRO A 304 6.37 -2.01 -15.05
CA PRO A 304 7.53 -2.82 -14.66
C PRO A 304 7.33 -3.65 -13.40
N ALA A 305 6.88 -3.02 -12.30
CA ALA A 305 6.69 -3.70 -11.02
C ALA A 305 5.66 -4.83 -11.09
N VAL A 306 4.60 -4.65 -11.86
CA VAL A 306 3.50 -5.63 -12.00
C VAL A 306 3.99 -6.88 -12.72
N ILE A 307 4.87 -6.72 -13.71
CA ILE A 307 5.50 -7.88 -14.38
C ILE A 307 6.44 -8.60 -13.40
N GLN A 308 7.21 -7.85 -12.62
CA GLN A 308 8.17 -8.42 -11.67
C GLN A 308 7.51 -9.11 -10.48
N GLN A 309 6.27 -8.76 -10.11
CA GLN A 309 5.51 -9.44 -9.05
C GLN A 309 4.81 -10.72 -9.52
N LYS A 310 4.88 -11.09 -10.81
CA LYS A 310 4.29 -12.35 -11.26
C LYS A 310 4.98 -13.54 -10.61
N TYR A 311 4.21 -14.57 -10.29
CA TYR A 311 4.70 -15.75 -9.55
C TYR A 311 5.96 -16.39 -10.16
N ASN A 312 6.06 -16.42 -11.49
CA ASN A 312 7.19 -16.98 -12.24
C ASN A 312 8.09 -15.91 -12.90
N ALA A 313 8.10 -14.67 -12.39
CA ALA A 313 8.98 -13.61 -12.88
C ALA A 313 10.45 -13.94 -12.59
N LYS A 314 11.37 -13.52 -13.47
CA LYS A 314 12.82 -13.70 -13.25
C LYS A 314 13.29 -12.96 -12.00
N PHE A 315 12.68 -11.82 -11.70
CA PHE A 315 12.90 -11.06 -10.48
C PHE A 315 12.55 -11.88 -9.25
N ILE A 316 11.37 -12.52 -9.20
CA ILE A 316 10.98 -13.38 -8.06
C ILE A 316 11.92 -14.58 -7.94
N GLU A 317 12.21 -15.27 -9.05
CA GLU A 317 13.15 -16.39 -9.06
C GLU A 317 14.52 -15.96 -8.48
N HIS A 318 15.05 -14.84 -8.96
CA HIS A 318 16.32 -14.29 -8.52
C HIS A 318 16.28 -13.85 -7.06
N PHE A 319 15.28 -13.03 -6.68
CA PHE A 319 15.03 -12.53 -5.34
C PHE A 319 15.05 -13.68 -4.32
N ARG A 320 14.35 -14.77 -4.61
CA ARG A 320 14.33 -15.95 -3.76
C ARG A 320 15.69 -16.66 -3.73
N SER A 321 16.37 -16.77 -4.87
CA SER A 321 17.68 -17.43 -4.98
C SER A 321 18.81 -16.74 -4.19
N VAL A 322 18.73 -15.41 -4.02
CA VAL A 322 19.72 -14.62 -3.26
C VAL A 322 19.35 -14.48 -1.77
N GLY A 323 18.43 -15.32 -1.29
CA GLY A 323 18.04 -15.36 0.11
C GLY A 323 16.96 -14.37 0.50
N GLY A 324 16.24 -13.79 -0.46
CA GLY A 324 15.04 -12.97 -0.22
C GLY A 324 13.84 -13.77 0.30
N ALA A 325 13.85 -15.10 0.12
CA ALA A 325 12.84 -16.01 0.68
C ALA A 325 13.04 -16.34 2.17
N SER A 326 14.06 -15.76 2.82
CA SER A 326 14.28 -15.89 4.26
C SER A 326 14.63 -14.54 4.88
N ALA A 327 14.15 -14.30 6.09
CA ALA A 327 14.31 -13.04 6.81
C ALA A 327 15.78 -12.63 7.01
N TRP A 328 16.01 -11.32 6.97
CA TRP A 328 17.31 -10.71 7.30
C TRP A 328 17.33 -10.04 8.68
N VAL A 329 16.15 -9.77 9.23
CA VAL A 329 15.90 -9.13 10.54
C VAL A 329 14.64 -9.79 11.14
N PRO A 330 14.34 -9.64 12.45
CA PRO A 330 13.12 -10.15 13.04
C PRO A 330 11.88 -9.77 12.22
N THR A 331 11.13 -10.77 11.74
CA THR A 331 10.04 -10.53 10.78
C THR A 331 8.72 -11.18 11.19
N THR A 332 7.64 -10.39 11.19
CA THR A 332 6.26 -10.88 11.35
C THR A 332 5.50 -10.72 10.04
N THR A 333 5.08 -11.81 9.40
CA THR A 333 4.21 -11.74 8.23
C THR A 333 2.76 -11.96 8.65
N VAL A 334 1.84 -11.19 8.09
CA VAL A 334 0.39 -11.29 8.36
C VAL A 334 -0.34 -11.26 7.03
N TYR A 335 -1.15 -12.28 6.76
CA TYR A 335 -1.82 -12.45 5.47
C TYR A 335 -3.14 -13.22 5.63
N THR A 336 -3.95 -13.24 4.57
CA THR A 336 -5.20 -14.00 4.51
C THR A 336 -5.11 -15.04 3.39
N GLY A 337 -5.59 -16.26 3.65
CA GLY A 337 -5.62 -17.32 2.64
C GLY A 337 -6.51 -17.00 1.42
N THR A 338 -7.43 -16.06 1.57
CA THR A 338 -8.42 -15.64 0.57
C THR A 338 -8.07 -14.33 -0.14
N ASP A 339 -6.85 -13.82 0.06
CA ASP A 339 -6.35 -12.58 -0.56
C ASP A 339 -6.68 -12.53 -2.06
N ASP A 340 -7.26 -11.43 -2.51
CA ASP A 340 -7.80 -11.22 -3.85
C ASP A 340 -6.79 -10.60 -4.83
N VAL A 341 -5.56 -10.30 -4.38
CA VAL A 341 -4.46 -9.77 -5.20
C VAL A 341 -3.31 -10.78 -5.27
N VAL A 342 -2.96 -11.38 -4.13
CA VAL A 342 -1.83 -12.30 -4.00
C VAL A 342 -2.35 -13.72 -3.83
N GLN A 343 -2.04 -14.59 -4.78
CA GLN A 343 -2.26 -16.03 -4.64
C GLN A 343 -1.08 -16.83 -5.21
N PRO A 344 -0.79 -18.01 -4.65
CA PRO A 344 -1.40 -18.61 -3.46
C PRO A 344 -1.05 -17.85 -2.16
N GLN A 345 -1.99 -17.73 -1.22
CA GLN A 345 -1.74 -17.21 0.14
C GLN A 345 -2.13 -18.20 1.25
N HIS A 346 -2.25 -19.48 0.91
CA HIS A 346 -2.52 -20.54 1.88
C HIS A 346 -1.58 -21.73 1.69
N GLY A 347 -1.39 -22.49 2.76
CA GLY A 347 -0.58 -23.70 2.75
C GLY A 347 0.92 -23.44 2.54
N THR A 348 1.69 -24.48 2.23
CA THR A 348 3.17 -24.42 2.19
C THR A 348 3.75 -23.58 1.06
N ASN A 349 2.91 -23.20 0.10
CA ASN A 349 3.32 -22.39 -1.05
C ASN A 349 2.82 -20.94 -0.95
N ALA A 350 2.19 -20.54 0.17
CA ALA A 350 1.73 -19.18 0.36
C ALA A 350 2.86 -18.18 0.09
N SER A 351 2.59 -17.18 -0.75
CA SER A 351 3.56 -16.19 -1.21
C SER A 351 4.13 -15.37 -0.06
N ALA A 352 3.33 -15.18 1.00
CA ALA A 352 3.72 -14.47 2.20
C ALA A 352 4.69 -15.22 3.11
N LEU A 353 4.91 -16.52 2.91
CA LEU A 353 5.80 -17.30 3.77
C LEU A 353 7.25 -16.84 3.63
N LEU A 354 7.85 -16.49 4.76
CA LEU A 354 9.26 -16.17 4.88
C LEU A 354 9.95 -17.20 5.78
N GLY A 355 11.09 -17.72 5.32
CA GLY A 355 11.92 -18.66 6.09
C GLY A 355 12.84 -17.96 7.09
N ASP A 356 13.52 -18.72 7.95
CA ASP A 356 14.43 -18.21 8.98
C ASP A 356 15.81 -18.90 8.96
N ASP A 357 16.42 -18.97 7.78
CA ASP A 357 17.74 -19.59 7.57
C ASP A 357 18.87 -18.90 8.36
N ARG A 358 18.60 -17.69 8.87
CA ARG A 358 19.57 -16.83 9.57
C ARG A 358 19.32 -16.76 11.08
N ASP A 359 18.32 -17.46 11.59
CA ASP A 359 17.95 -17.47 13.02
C ASP A 359 17.75 -16.06 13.58
N VAL A 360 17.06 -15.21 12.80
CA VAL A 360 16.71 -13.83 13.19
C VAL A 360 15.34 -13.76 13.86
N GLY A 361 14.56 -14.83 13.79
CA GLY A 361 13.21 -14.91 14.32
C GLY A 361 12.17 -14.54 13.27
N VAL A 362 11.29 -15.49 12.95
CA VAL A 362 10.16 -15.27 12.05
C VAL A 362 8.85 -15.80 12.63
N LEU A 363 7.79 -14.99 12.53
CA LEU A 363 6.41 -15.43 12.71
C LEU A 363 5.65 -15.24 11.39
N ASN A 364 5.03 -16.30 10.87
CA ASN A 364 4.11 -16.22 9.73
C ASN A 364 2.66 -16.44 10.21
N VAL A 365 1.79 -15.46 10.00
CA VAL A 365 0.40 -15.47 10.48
C VAL A 365 -0.59 -15.47 9.32
N GLU A 366 -1.06 -16.66 8.95
CA GLU A 366 -2.28 -16.81 8.16
C GLU A 366 -3.50 -16.64 9.10
N LEU A 367 -4.28 -15.57 8.95
CA LEU A 367 -5.38 -15.30 9.90
C LEU A 367 -6.38 -16.47 9.99
N GLN A 368 -6.63 -17.19 8.91
CA GLN A 368 -7.54 -18.35 8.90
C GLN A 368 -7.05 -19.52 9.76
N LEU A 369 -5.74 -19.61 10.03
CA LEU A 369 -5.15 -20.64 10.90
C LEU A 369 -5.09 -20.21 12.37
N HIS A 370 -5.13 -18.90 12.64
CA HIS A 370 -4.93 -18.35 13.97
C HIS A 370 -6.17 -17.69 14.58
N CYS A 371 -7.18 -17.33 13.79
CA CYS A 371 -8.47 -16.85 14.27
C CYS A 371 -9.56 -17.93 14.17
N PRO A 372 -10.63 -17.87 15.00
CA PRO A 372 -11.79 -18.75 14.84
C PRO A 372 -12.40 -18.67 13.43
N LEU A 373 -12.89 -19.79 12.88
CA LEU A 373 -13.38 -19.88 11.50
C LEU A 373 -14.47 -18.85 11.13
N LEU A 374 -15.30 -18.44 12.10
CA LEU A 374 -16.37 -17.45 11.92
C LEU A 374 -15.98 -16.05 12.42
N SER A 375 -14.68 -15.81 12.59
CA SER A 375 -14.13 -14.52 13.03
C SER A 375 -14.55 -13.39 12.07
N PRO A 376 -15.08 -12.28 12.61
CA PRO A 376 -15.36 -11.08 11.82
C PRO A 376 -14.13 -10.51 11.11
N ALA A 377 -12.94 -10.65 11.71
CA ALA A 377 -11.67 -10.19 11.17
C ALA A 377 -11.24 -10.89 9.86
N LEU A 378 -11.88 -12.01 9.51
CA LEU A 378 -11.64 -12.73 8.24
C LEU A 378 -12.43 -12.08 7.08
N VAL A 379 -12.20 -10.79 6.81
CA VAL A 379 -12.79 -10.06 5.68
C VAL A 379 -12.17 -10.52 4.36
N GLY A 380 -10.86 -10.82 4.38
CA GLY A 380 -10.25 -11.68 3.38
C GLY A 380 -9.71 -11.01 2.12
N THR A 381 -9.78 -9.69 1.99
CA THR A 381 -9.14 -8.94 0.89
C THR A 381 -7.73 -8.47 1.24
N HIS A 382 -6.93 -8.15 0.22
CA HIS A 382 -5.51 -7.84 0.31
C HIS A 382 -5.18 -6.69 1.29
N GLU A 383 -5.92 -5.59 1.22
CA GLU A 383 -5.74 -4.39 2.06
C GLU A 383 -6.45 -4.49 3.42
N SER A 384 -7.37 -5.45 3.58
CA SER A 384 -8.27 -5.45 4.74
C SER A 384 -7.58 -5.61 6.09
N LEU A 385 -6.39 -6.20 6.09
CA LEU A 385 -5.56 -6.35 7.29
C LEU A 385 -5.18 -5.01 7.91
N LEU A 386 -5.01 -3.94 7.10
CA LEU A 386 -4.56 -2.63 7.58
C LEU A 386 -5.52 -2.01 8.61
N TRP A 387 -6.81 -2.33 8.53
CA TRP A 387 -7.82 -1.82 9.46
C TRP A 387 -8.29 -2.87 10.47
N GLY A 388 -7.76 -4.10 10.44
CA GLY A 388 -8.13 -5.17 11.36
C GLY A 388 -7.41 -5.10 12.70
N GLN A 389 -8.13 -5.44 13.79
CA GLN A 389 -7.53 -5.50 15.13
C GLN A 389 -6.40 -6.56 15.27
N PRO A 390 -6.46 -7.74 14.63
CA PRO A 390 -5.36 -8.72 14.72
C PRO A 390 -4.00 -8.16 14.30
N LEU A 391 -3.96 -7.32 13.25
CA LEU A 391 -2.74 -6.66 12.84
C LEU A 391 -2.23 -5.68 13.91
N GLN A 392 -3.12 -4.90 14.53
CA GLN A 392 -2.71 -3.93 15.56
C GLN A 392 -2.07 -4.58 16.77
N VAL A 393 -2.64 -5.68 17.26
CA VAL A 393 -2.08 -6.37 18.43
C VAL A 393 -0.75 -7.05 18.10
N LEU A 394 -0.56 -7.54 16.87
CA LEU A 394 0.73 -8.06 16.40
C LEU A 394 1.77 -6.95 16.27
N ILE A 395 1.41 -5.79 15.70
CA ILE A 395 2.31 -4.64 15.62
C ILE A 395 2.75 -4.22 17.02
N LYS A 396 1.80 -4.03 17.94
CA LYS A 396 2.11 -3.68 19.33
C LYS A 396 3.05 -4.68 19.98
N ASP A 397 2.80 -5.97 19.82
CA ASP A 397 3.63 -7.01 20.42
C ASP A 397 5.05 -7.04 19.82
N ALA A 398 5.19 -6.95 18.50
CA ALA A 398 6.50 -6.86 17.84
C ALA A 398 7.28 -5.62 18.31
N LEU A 399 6.67 -4.43 18.24
CA LEU A 399 7.35 -3.17 18.55
C LEU A 399 7.69 -2.97 20.04
N THR A 400 7.23 -3.85 20.92
CA THR A 400 7.46 -3.75 22.37
C THR A 400 8.24 -4.92 22.97
N HIS A 401 8.71 -5.85 22.14
CA HIS A 401 9.49 -7.01 22.56
C HIS A 401 10.66 -7.28 21.60
N ASP A 402 11.66 -8.01 22.09
CA ASP A 402 12.73 -8.50 21.21
C ASP A 402 12.20 -9.63 20.30
N GLY A 403 12.57 -9.57 19.02
CA GLY A 403 12.18 -10.56 18.02
C GLY A 403 10.81 -10.26 17.38
N PRO A 404 10.32 -11.12 16.46
CA PRO A 404 9.02 -10.90 15.86
C PRO A 404 7.90 -10.97 16.90
N ALA A 405 6.69 -10.59 16.49
CA ALA A 405 5.51 -10.79 17.31
C ALA A 405 5.36 -12.27 17.72
N SER A 406 4.65 -12.50 18.82
CA SER A 406 4.28 -13.82 19.29
C SER A 406 2.81 -13.78 19.73
N ILE A 407 1.99 -14.58 19.05
CA ILE A 407 0.57 -14.73 19.40
C ILE A 407 0.41 -15.19 20.86
N GLU A 408 1.36 -15.97 21.38
CA GLU A 408 1.32 -16.45 22.78
C GLU A 408 1.49 -15.32 23.81
N ARG A 409 2.12 -14.20 23.45
CA ARG A 409 2.23 -13.00 24.30
C ARG A 409 0.97 -12.14 24.29
N ILE A 410 0.12 -12.30 23.27
CA ILE A 410 -1.08 -11.49 23.06
C ILE A 410 -2.27 -12.13 23.78
N SER A 411 -2.48 -11.76 25.05
CA SER A 411 -3.53 -12.34 25.89
C SER A 411 -4.96 -12.14 25.36
N ASP A 412 -5.16 -11.10 24.55
CA ASP A 412 -6.43 -10.68 23.95
C ASP A 412 -6.55 -11.08 22.47
N TRP A 413 -5.74 -12.04 21.98
CA TRP A 413 -5.75 -12.46 20.58
C TRP A 413 -7.14 -12.90 20.09
N ASN A 414 -7.86 -13.68 20.88
CA ASN A 414 -9.21 -14.12 20.53
C ASN A 414 -10.21 -12.95 20.48
N ASP A 415 -10.04 -11.96 21.36
CA ASP A 415 -10.87 -10.75 21.36
C ASP A 415 -10.54 -9.91 20.12
N ALA A 416 -9.27 -9.77 19.76
CA ALA A 416 -8.84 -9.13 18.52
C ALA A 416 -9.43 -9.81 17.27
N CYS A 417 -9.43 -11.15 17.22
CA CYS A 417 -10.10 -11.90 16.15
C CYS A 417 -11.64 -11.73 16.16
N SER A 418 -12.25 -11.31 17.27
CA SER A 418 -13.69 -11.07 17.34
C SER A 418 -14.12 -9.70 16.82
N MET A 419 -13.15 -8.81 16.55
CA MET A 419 -13.39 -7.45 16.09
C MET A 419 -13.35 -7.35 14.57
N LEU A 420 -14.22 -6.50 14.02
CA LEU A 420 -14.25 -6.23 12.58
C LEU A 420 -13.15 -5.24 12.18
N ALA A 421 -12.96 -4.21 13.00
CA ALA A 421 -11.95 -3.18 12.81
C ALA A 421 -11.17 -2.95 14.09
N ALA A 422 -10.00 -2.35 13.94
CA ALA A 422 -9.17 -1.93 15.05
C ALA A 422 -9.84 -0.86 15.92
N GLU A 423 -9.58 -0.89 17.22
CA GLU A 423 -10.03 0.16 18.12
C GLU A 423 -9.49 1.53 17.67
N GLY A 424 -10.38 2.52 17.59
CA GLY A 424 -10.02 3.87 17.14
C GLY A 424 -10.17 4.11 15.63
N LEU A 425 -10.56 3.09 14.85
CA LEU A 425 -10.99 3.23 13.46
C LEU A 425 -12.53 3.22 13.35
N GLY A 426 -13.07 4.16 12.59
CA GLY A 426 -14.49 4.24 12.25
C GLY A 426 -14.77 3.91 10.78
N VAL A 427 -16.03 3.98 10.37
CA VAL A 427 -16.43 3.69 8.98
C VAL A 427 -15.67 4.52 7.94
N ALA A 428 -15.38 5.79 8.21
CA ALA A 428 -14.66 6.66 7.28
C ALA A 428 -13.21 6.19 7.05
N ASP A 429 -12.58 5.63 8.09
CA ASP A 429 -11.21 5.11 8.04
C ASP A 429 -11.15 3.82 7.21
N VAL A 430 -12.12 2.94 7.42
CA VAL A 430 -12.26 1.68 6.67
C VAL A 430 -12.62 1.94 5.21
N VAL A 431 -13.52 2.89 4.94
CA VAL A 431 -13.83 3.36 3.58
C VAL A 431 -12.59 3.98 2.94
N GLY A 432 -11.84 4.83 3.66
CA GLY A 432 -10.62 5.45 3.14
C GLY A 432 -9.55 4.43 2.76
N THR A 433 -9.35 3.41 3.60
CA THR A 433 -8.44 2.29 3.33
C THR A 433 -8.88 1.50 2.11
N THR A 434 -10.17 1.15 2.03
CA THR A 434 -10.71 0.35 0.93
C THR A 434 -10.75 1.12 -0.40
N ALA A 435 -11.01 2.43 -0.35
CA ALA A 435 -11.04 3.29 -1.52
C ALA A 435 -9.66 3.45 -2.20
N ALA A 436 -8.57 3.06 -1.53
CA ALA A 436 -7.26 2.98 -2.16
C ALA A 436 -7.19 1.91 -3.26
N VAL A 437 -7.96 0.83 -3.16
CA VAL A 437 -7.96 -0.28 -4.15
C VAL A 437 -8.35 0.18 -5.55
N PRO A 438 -9.52 0.82 -5.79
CA PRO A 438 -9.86 1.28 -7.12
C PRO A 438 -8.95 2.42 -7.61
N VAL A 439 -8.40 3.24 -6.71
CA VAL A 439 -7.40 4.26 -7.06
C VAL A 439 -6.11 3.61 -7.57
N ALA A 440 -5.64 2.57 -6.88
CA ALA A 440 -4.46 1.80 -7.28
C ALA A 440 -4.66 1.13 -8.63
N PHE A 441 -5.84 0.53 -8.84
CA PHE A 441 -6.21 -0.02 -10.13
C PHE A 441 -6.15 1.03 -11.24
N ALA A 442 -6.83 2.17 -11.08
CA ALA A 442 -6.79 3.24 -12.07
C ALA A 442 -5.34 3.70 -12.35
N ALA A 443 -4.50 3.84 -11.31
CA ALA A 443 -3.09 4.19 -11.46
C ALA A 443 -2.31 3.14 -12.29
N MET A 444 -2.50 1.84 -12.05
CA MET A 444 -1.86 0.77 -12.84
C MET A 444 -2.19 0.89 -14.33
N PHE A 445 -3.46 1.10 -14.67
CA PHE A 445 -3.92 1.19 -16.05
C PHE A 445 -3.49 2.49 -16.73
N LEU A 446 -3.56 3.62 -16.03
CA LEU A 446 -3.22 4.94 -16.56
C LEU A 446 -1.71 5.23 -16.60
N TYR A 447 -0.89 4.39 -15.97
CA TYR A 447 0.55 4.55 -15.96
C TYR A 447 1.15 4.53 -17.38
N ASP A 448 1.98 5.51 -17.70
CA ASP A 448 2.46 5.80 -19.05
C ASP A 448 3.74 5.02 -19.43
N LYS A 449 4.59 4.68 -18.45
CA LYS A 449 5.84 3.93 -18.68
C LYS A 449 5.64 2.41 -18.68
N LYS A 450 4.71 1.94 -19.49
CA LYS A 450 4.44 0.51 -19.70
C LYS A 450 5.55 -0.16 -20.51
N VAL A 451 5.90 -1.39 -20.13
CA VAL A 451 6.89 -2.24 -20.79
C VAL A 451 6.28 -3.58 -21.19
N LEU A 452 6.81 -4.18 -22.25
CA LEU A 452 6.33 -5.47 -22.78
C LEU A 452 7.01 -6.68 -22.14
N TYR A 453 8.21 -6.46 -21.61
CA TYR A 453 9.06 -7.48 -21.06
C TYR A 453 9.48 -7.07 -19.67
N GLU A 454 9.73 -8.08 -18.84
CA GLU A 454 10.30 -7.87 -17.52
C GLU A 454 11.64 -7.11 -17.64
N PRO A 455 11.82 -6.02 -16.87
CA PRO A 455 13.07 -5.28 -16.85
C PRO A 455 14.25 -6.18 -16.46
N ALA A 456 15.43 -5.85 -16.98
CA ALA A 456 16.66 -6.51 -16.55
C ALA A 456 16.96 -6.19 -15.08
N LEU A 457 17.57 -7.15 -14.38
CA LEU A 457 18.09 -6.94 -13.04
C LEU A 457 19.26 -5.93 -13.07
N PRO A 458 19.42 -5.13 -12.01
CA PRO A 458 20.55 -4.21 -11.90
C PRO A 458 21.88 -4.97 -11.81
N ALA A 459 22.97 -4.33 -12.22
CA ALA A 459 24.29 -4.98 -12.33
C ALA A 459 24.82 -5.55 -11.01
N TYR A 460 24.46 -4.95 -9.86
CA TYR A 460 24.86 -5.45 -8.54
C TYR A 460 24.15 -6.77 -8.16
N ALA A 461 23.07 -7.11 -8.87
CA ALA A 461 22.27 -8.31 -8.68
C ALA A 461 22.46 -9.34 -9.79
N ALA A 462 23.22 -9.01 -10.85
CA ALA A 462 23.36 -9.82 -12.06
C ALA A 462 24.48 -10.88 -11.96
#